data_AF-A0A1L9B9D8-F1
#
_entry.id   AF-A0A1L9B9D8-F1
#
_cell.length_a   1.000
_cell.length_b   1.000
_cell.length_c   1.000
_cell.angle_alpha   90.00
_cell.angle_beta   90.00
_cell.angle_gamma   90.00
#
_symmetry.space_group_name_H-M   'P 1'
#
loop_
_entity.id
_entity.type
_entity.pdbx_description
1 polymer ?
#
loop_
_entity_poly.entity_id
_entity_poly.type
_entity_poly.pdbx_seq_one_letter_code
_entity_poly.pdbx_strand_id
1 'polypeptide(L)'
;MNYFRMKEDRAADYTGFVDAAHRWGLPGIYCPVCKSTWSGGAKVYPSVDLTPVIALADFEEARTEPIEEYERLSELVRPLLPPGAQLEPGAAFGPLVGKAQGRFRQFVSNYSFLILIRRETYEQLQSEPLRGLKGCRMEVRFRQRNPPELLELELIPHGRVHPDCLPPDRKPPCPRCHRRGIPLPKDLLLDATTLPTELDLFRLEDFPTVVVCTKRFVEACQRLGLDGLAFAPLPVR
;
A
#
# COMPACT_ATOMS: atom_id res chain seq x y z
N MET A 1 -4.51 -4.08 -22.38
CA MET A 1 -5.02 -3.34 -21.21
C MET A 1 -4.02 -2.21 -20.94
N ASN A 2 -4.47 -0.98 -20.70
CA ASN A 2 -3.56 0.12 -20.35
C ASN A 2 -3.48 0.28 -18.84
N TYR A 3 -2.30 0.62 -18.34
CA TYR A 3 -2.02 0.78 -16.92
C TYR A 3 -1.52 2.19 -16.62
N PHE A 4 -1.81 2.66 -15.42
CA PHE A 4 -1.48 4.00 -14.97
C PHE A 4 -0.88 3.93 -13.58
N ARG A 5 0.15 4.74 -13.34
CA ARG A 5 0.63 5.03 -12.00
C ARG A 5 -0.30 6.04 -11.38
N MET A 6 -0.85 5.69 -10.23
CA MET A 6 -1.62 6.60 -9.42
C MET A 6 -0.68 7.49 -8.61
N LYS A 7 -0.99 8.80 -8.60
CA LYS A 7 -0.24 9.82 -7.86
C LYS A 7 -1.24 10.71 -7.13
N GLU A 8 -0.79 11.32 -6.06
CA GLU A 8 -1.51 12.44 -5.45
C GLU A 8 -1.65 13.58 -6.46
N ASP A 9 -2.86 14.12 -6.59
CA ASP A 9 -3.06 15.38 -7.31
C ASP A 9 -2.70 16.56 -6.41
N ARG A 10 -1.50 17.11 -6.64
CA ARG A 10 -0.96 18.24 -5.86
C ARG A 10 -1.54 19.62 -6.26
N ALA A 11 -2.47 19.68 -7.20
CA ALA A 11 -2.85 20.93 -7.85
C ALA A 11 -3.81 21.84 -7.06
N ALA A 12 -4.03 21.70 -5.73
CA ALA A 12 -5.13 22.44 -5.10
C ALA A 12 -5.16 22.65 -3.56
N ASP A 13 -6.09 23.54 -3.13
CA ASP A 13 -6.31 24.17 -1.80
C ASP A 13 -6.91 23.28 -0.67
N TYR A 14 -6.61 21.97 -0.64
CA TYR A 14 -7.10 21.08 0.42
C TYR A 14 -6.15 21.03 1.61
N THR A 15 -6.71 20.80 2.81
CA THR A 15 -5.97 20.81 4.08
C THR A 15 -6.11 19.51 4.86
N GLY A 16 -6.82 18.54 4.29
CA GLY A 16 -7.07 17.24 4.90
C GLY A 16 -5.77 16.52 5.23
N PHE A 17 -5.61 16.15 6.50
CA PHE A 17 -4.44 15.44 6.99
C PHE A 17 -4.86 14.39 8.03
N VAL A 18 -4.23 13.22 7.95
CA VAL A 18 -4.42 12.09 8.85
C VAL A 18 -3.08 11.78 9.49
N ASP A 19 -3.03 11.95 10.80
CA ASP A 19 -1.93 11.58 11.68
C ASP A 19 -2.31 10.26 12.36
N ALA A 20 -1.94 9.15 11.74
CA ALA A 20 -2.30 7.82 12.19
C ALA A 20 -1.24 6.80 11.78
N ALA A 21 -1.22 5.69 12.52
CA ALA A 21 -0.47 4.49 12.18
C ALA A 21 -1.41 3.30 12.24
N HIS A 22 -1.09 2.25 11.48
CA HIS A 22 -1.77 0.97 11.61
C HIS A 22 -1.54 0.43 13.02
N ARG A 23 -2.58 -0.16 13.59
CA ARG A 23 -2.56 -0.65 14.97
C ARG A 23 -1.42 -1.62 15.25
N TRP A 24 -1.09 -2.45 14.26
CA TRP A 24 -0.05 -3.45 14.39
C TRP A 24 0.94 -3.43 13.24
N GLY A 25 2.13 -3.97 13.46
CA GLY A 25 3.14 -4.14 12.43
C GLY A 25 4.17 -5.20 12.76
N LEU A 26 4.82 -5.71 11.72
CA LEU A 26 6.05 -6.48 11.85
C LEU A 26 7.23 -5.52 12.07
N PRO A 27 8.26 -5.93 12.82
CA PRO A 27 9.42 -5.09 13.03
C PRO A 27 10.20 -4.88 11.73
N GLY A 28 10.99 -3.80 11.69
CA GLY A 28 12.12 -3.72 10.77
C GLY A 28 13.17 -4.75 11.15
N ILE A 29 14.14 -4.99 10.27
CA ILE A 29 15.21 -5.97 10.54
C ILE A 29 16.59 -5.37 10.40
N TYR A 30 17.52 -5.92 11.18
CA TYR A 30 18.94 -5.88 10.86
C TYR A 30 19.37 -7.21 10.24
N CYS A 31 19.93 -7.17 9.02
CA CYS A 31 20.41 -8.36 8.35
C CYS A 31 21.92 -8.56 8.59
N PRO A 32 22.37 -9.69 9.17
CA PRO A 32 23.78 -9.93 9.45
C PRO A 32 24.61 -10.21 8.19
N VAL A 33 23.98 -10.55 7.06
CA VAL A 33 24.67 -10.86 5.80
C VAL A 33 24.99 -9.60 5.01
N CYS A 34 23.97 -8.80 4.67
CA CYS A 34 24.18 -7.54 3.93
C CYS A 34 24.40 -6.31 4.83
N LYS A 35 24.48 -6.50 6.16
CA LYS A 35 24.73 -5.46 7.18
C LYS A 35 23.75 -4.29 7.15
N SER A 36 22.58 -4.52 6.56
CA SER A 36 21.57 -3.50 6.33
C SER A 36 20.50 -3.56 7.40
N THR A 37 20.19 -2.42 8.02
CA THR A 37 18.95 -2.20 8.75
C THR A 37 17.89 -1.65 7.80
N TRP A 38 16.69 -2.23 7.78
CA TRP A 38 15.61 -1.74 6.92
C TRP A 38 14.20 -2.21 7.31
N SER A 39 13.24 -1.47 6.76
CA SER A 39 11.80 -1.71 6.80
C SER A 39 11.21 -1.17 5.48
N GLY A 40 10.21 -1.85 4.91
CA GLY A 40 9.54 -1.45 3.67
C GLY A 40 8.33 -0.55 3.93
N GLY A 41 7.50 -0.90 4.92
CA GLY A 41 6.38 -0.08 5.42
C GLY A 41 5.19 0.12 4.47
N ALA A 42 5.28 -0.34 3.22
CA ALA A 42 4.26 -0.10 2.21
C ALA A 42 3.36 -1.31 1.96
N LYS A 43 3.75 -2.53 2.36
CA LYS A 43 2.82 -3.68 2.36
C LYS A 43 1.94 -3.63 3.60
N VAL A 44 0.71 -3.17 3.42
CA VAL A 44 -0.23 -2.86 4.48
C VAL A 44 -1.54 -3.60 4.24
N TYR A 45 -2.10 -4.20 5.30
CA TYR A 45 -3.30 -5.02 5.27
C TYR A 45 -4.30 -4.56 6.35
N PRO A 46 -5.05 -3.47 6.10
CA PRO A 46 -5.89 -2.86 7.12
C PRO A 46 -7.06 -3.73 7.58
N SER A 47 -7.41 -4.78 6.83
CA SER A 47 -8.43 -5.74 7.23
C SER A 47 -7.94 -6.87 8.13
N VAL A 48 -6.62 -7.03 8.30
CA VAL A 48 -6.03 -8.13 9.07
C VAL A 48 -6.09 -7.81 10.55
N ASP A 49 -6.83 -8.63 11.30
CA ASP A 49 -6.93 -8.55 12.76
C ASP A 49 -5.91 -9.48 13.42
N LEU A 50 -4.95 -8.91 14.16
CA LEU A 50 -3.94 -9.68 14.88
C LEU A 50 -4.36 -10.06 16.31
N THR A 51 -5.55 -9.66 16.78
CA THR A 51 -6.06 -10.01 18.12
C THR A 51 -5.89 -11.50 18.50
N PRO A 52 -6.03 -12.48 17.58
CA PRO A 52 -5.78 -13.89 17.91
C PRO A 52 -4.34 -14.23 18.32
N VAL A 53 -3.35 -13.40 17.95
CA VAL A 53 -1.91 -13.66 18.16
C VAL A 53 -1.19 -12.60 18.98
N ILE A 54 -1.85 -11.49 19.37
CA ILE A 54 -1.21 -10.42 20.17
C ILE A 54 -0.69 -10.89 21.54
N ALA A 55 -1.23 -11.97 22.10
CA ALA A 55 -0.72 -12.53 23.36
C ALA A 55 0.63 -13.26 23.20
N LEU A 56 1.04 -13.55 21.95
CA LEU A 56 2.22 -14.35 21.62
C LEU A 56 3.45 -13.50 21.28
N ALA A 57 3.25 -12.21 21.03
CA ALA A 57 4.30 -11.25 20.71
C ALA A 57 3.77 -9.81 20.72
N ASP A 58 4.68 -8.85 20.82
CA ASP A 58 4.37 -7.44 20.61
C ASP A 58 4.33 -7.11 19.12
N PHE A 59 3.20 -6.59 18.66
CA PHE A 59 3.00 -6.07 17.31
C PHE A 59 2.67 -4.57 17.31
N GLU A 60 2.56 -3.92 18.47
CA GLU A 60 2.15 -2.51 18.57
C GLU A 60 3.37 -1.58 18.58
N GLU A 61 4.50 -2.00 19.17
CA GLU A 61 5.70 -1.19 19.21
C GLU A 61 6.57 -1.35 17.94
N ALA A 62 6.77 -0.24 17.23
CA ALA A 62 7.69 -0.16 16.11
C ALA A 62 9.14 -0.32 16.58
N ARG A 63 9.82 -1.36 16.09
CA ARG A 63 11.19 -1.70 16.51
C ARG A 63 11.98 -2.37 15.40
N THR A 64 13.27 -2.59 15.67
CA THR A 64 14.17 -3.38 14.81
C THR A 64 14.53 -4.66 15.53
N GLU A 65 14.43 -5.79 14.83
CA GLU A 65 14.75 -7.12 15.37
C GLU A 65 15.81 -7.85 14.52
N PRO A 66 16.47 -8.89 15.05
CA PRO A 66 17.14 -9.89 14.25
C PRO A 66 16.17 -10.52 13.24
N ILE A 67 16.69 -10.95 12.09
CA ILE A 67 15.84 -11.51 11.03
C ILE A 67 15.11 -12.78 11.46
N GLU A 68 15.71 -13.59 12.33
CA GLU A 68 15.10 -14.80 12.88
C GLU A 68 13.83 -14.50 13.69
N GLU A 69 13.83 -13.40 14.45
CA GLU A 69 12.66 -12.98 15.20
C GLU A 69 11.57 -12.43 14.27
N TYR A 70 11.94 -11.64 13.26
CA TYR A 70 11.00 -11.23 12.21
C TYR A 70 10.34 -12.44 11.52
N GLU A 71 11.10 -13.51 11.23
CA GLU A 71 10.56 -14.72 10.61
C GLU A 71 9.58 -15.44 11.54
N ARG A 72 9.93 -15.59 12.82
CA ARG A 72 9.04 -16.16 13.84
C ARG A 72 7.71 -15.40 13.91
N LEU A 73 7.76 -14.06 13.94
CA LEU A 73 6.58 -13.20 13.96
C LEU A 73 5.78 -13.29 12.65
N SER A 74 6.46 -13.38 11.51
CA SER A 74 5.84 -13.54 10.20
C SER A 74 5.00 -14.82 10.11
N GLU A 75 5.47 -15.92 10.71
CA GLU A 75 4.75 -17.18 10.73
C GLU A 75 3.50 -17.15 11.63
N LEU A 76 3.47 -16.33 12.68
CA LEU A 76 2.25 -16.09 13.46
C LEU A 76 1.19 -15.32 12.66
N VAL A 77 1.62 -14.39 11.82
CA VAL A 77 0.73 -13.52 11.04
C VAL A 77 0.22 -14.21 9.77
N ARG A 78 1.04 -15.06 9.13
CA ARG A 78 0.76 -15.68 7.82
C ARG A 78 -0.63 -16.31 7.69
N PRO A 79 -1.17 -17.05 8.68
CA PRO A 79 -2.51 -17.65 8.60
C PRO A 79 -3.66 -16.64 8.53
N LEU A 80 -3.42 -15.39 8.94
CA LEU A 80 -4.44 -14.33 9.03
C LEU A 80 -4.48 -13.46 7.77
N LEU A 81 -3.52 -13.63 6.85
CA LEU A 81 -3.38 -12.78 5.68
C LEU A 81 -4.41 -13.09 4.59
N PRO A 82 -4.87 -12.06 3.84
CA PRO A 82 -5.71 -12.30 2.68
C PRO A 82 -4.93 -12.99 1.55
N PRO A 83 -5.61 -13.67 0.61
CA PRO A 83 -4.98 -14.27 -0.55
C PRO A 83 -4.12 -13.27 -1.34
N GLY A 84 -2.92 -13.70 -1.74
CA GLY A 84 -1.96 -12.86 -2.49
C GLY A 84 -1.18 -11.85 -1.65
N ALA A 85 -1.48 -11.70 -0.36
CA ALA A 85 -0.66 -10.89 0.53
C ALA A 85 0.79 -11.38 0.60
N GLN A 86 1.70 -10.43 0.69
CA GLN A 86 3.13 -10.68 0.88
C GLN A 86 3.64 -9.97 2.13
N LEU A 87 4.42 -10.65 2.96
CA LEU A 87 5.08 -10.03 4.09
C LEU A 87 6.40 -9.39 3.66
N GLU A 88 6.75 -8.32 4.35
CA GLU A 88 8.08 -7.71 4.35
C GLU A 88 8.36 -7.13 5.75
N PRO A 89 9.63 -6.91 6.12
CA PRO A 89 9.97 -6.14 7.31
C PRO A 89 9.22 -4.81 7.33
N GLY A 90 8.55 -4.51 8.44
CA GLY A 90 7.70 -3.32 8.56
C GLY A 90 6.31 -3.40 7.94
N ALA A 91 5.87 -4.57 7.43
CA ALA A 91 4.48 -4.71 7.00
C ALA A 91 3.52 -4.38 8.14
N ALA A 92 2.37 -3.77 7.82
CA ALA A 92 1.45 -3.23 8.82
C ALA A 92 0.03 -3.80 8.69
N PHE A 93 -0.71 -3.85 9.79
CA PHE A 93 -1.99 -4.57 9.91
C PHE A 93 -3.01 -3.84 10.78
N GLY A 94 -4.27 -4.20 10.59
CA GLY A 94 -5.40 -3.64 11.33
C GLY A 94 -5.72 -2.20 10.91
N PRO A 95 -6.72 -1.56 11.51
CA PRO A 95 -7.13 -0.23 11.11
C PRO A 95 -6.04 0.81 11.39
N LEU A 96 -6.04 1.90 10.59
CA LEU A 96 -5.35 3.14 10.97
C LEU A 96 -5.98 3.72 12.24
N VAL A 97 -5.17 3.92 13.28
CA VAL A 97 -5.56 4.50 14.56
C VAL A 97 -4.89 5.86 14.72
N GLY A 98 -5.66 6.90 15.01
CA GLY A 98 -5.07 8.23 15.20
C GLY A 98 -6.06 9.40 15.12
N LYS A 99 -5.60 10.49 14.52
CA LYS A 99 -6.33 11.76 14.42
C LYS A 99 -6.43 12.21 12.96
N ALA A 100 -7.54 12.86 12.64
CA ALA A 100 -7.76 13.46 11.33
C ALA A 100 -8.28 14.89 11.45
N GLN A 101 -7.88 15.77 10.53
CA GLN A 101 -8.31 17.17 10.51
C GLN A 101 -8.27 17.76 9.10
N GLY A 102 -8.97 18.86 8.88
CA GLY A 102 -8.95 19.61 7.63
C GLY A 102 -9.99 19.14 6.61
N ARG A 103 -9.94 19.76 5.43
CA ARG A 103 -10.86 19.45 4.32
C ARG A 103 -10.24 18.39 3.41
N PHE A 104 -10.86 17.22 3.38
CA PHE A 104 -10.44 16.10 2.54
C PHE A 104 -11.03 16.22 1.14
N ARG A 105 -10.36 15.67 0.13
CA ARG A 105 -10.94 15.40 -1.19
C ARG A 105 -11.67 14.06 -1.19
N GLN A 106 -12.18 13.62 -2.33
CA GLN A 106 -12.80 12.30 -2.46
C GLN A 106 -11.77 11.19 -2.27
N PHE A 107 -10.57 11.36 -2.84
CA PHE A 107 -9.39 10.60 -2.51
C PHE A 107 -8.39 11.44 -1.71
N VAL A 108 -7.62 10.78 -0.85
CA VAL A 108 -6.62 11.39 0.01
C VAL A 108 -5.37 10.51 -0.01
N SER A 109 -4.22 11.09 -0.36
CA SER A 109 -2.95 10.39 -0.37
C SER A 109 -1.90 11.20 0.38
N ASN A 110 -1.98 11.18 1.72
CA ASN A 110 -1.00 11.87 2.58
C ASN A 110 0.41 11.26 2.45
N TYR A 111 0.47 10.00 2.03
CA TYR A 111 1.70 9.28 1.71
C TYR A 111 1.48 8.52 0.41
N SER A 112 2.49 8.46 -0.46
CA SER A 112 2.34 7.93 -1.83
C SER A 112 1.88 6.47 -1.93
N PHE A 113 1.91 5.72 -0.82
CA PHE A 113 1.52 4.30 -0.74
C PHE A 113 0.24 4.05 0.05
N LEU A 114 -0.33 5.09 0.67
CA LEU A 114 -1.56 5.03 1.46
C LEU A 114 -2.66 5.78 0.71
N ILE A 115 -3.72 5.06 0.37
CA ILE A 115 -4.84 5.59 -0.41
C ILE A 115 -6.09 5.55 0.46
N LEU A 116 -6.52 6.72 0.90
CA LEU A 116 -7.78 6.86 1.60
C LEU A 116 -8.84 7.41 0.64
N ILE A 117 -10.07 7.06 0.92
CA ILE A 117 -11.23 7.43 0.12
C ILE A 117 -12.38 7.77 1.05
N ARG A 118 -13.21 8.73 0.68
CA ARG A 118 -14.46 8.96 1.41
C ARG A 118 -15.44 7.79 1.20
N ARG A 119 -16.22 7.45 2.24
CA ARG A 119 -17.21 6.37 2.17
C ARG A 119 -18.15 6.52 0.96
N GLU A 120 -18.71 7.71 0.75
CA GLU A 120 -19.66 7.94 -0.34
C GLU A 120 -19.04 7.72 -1.72
N THR A 121 -17.76 8.07 -1.88
CA THR A 121 -17.01 7.86 -3.12
C THR A 121 -16.69 6.39 -3.34
N TYR A 122 -16.32 5.67 -2.28
CA TYR A 122 -16.12 4.23 -2.34
C TYR A 122 -17.41 3.49 -2.74
N GLU A 123 -18.55 3.89 -2.19
CA GLU A 123 -19.86 3.30 -2.52
C GLU A 123 -20.24 3.56 -3.98
N GLN A 124 -19.92 4.74 -4.54
CA GLN A 124 -20.06 5.00 -5.98
C GLN A 124 -19.15 4.08 -6.82
N LEU A 125 -17.88 3.90 -6.45
CA LEU A 125 -16.97 3.01 -7.16
C LEU A 125 -17.38 1.53 -7.08
N GLN A 126 -18.05 1.12 -5.99
CA GLN A 126 -18.59 -0.24 -5.88
C GLN A 126 -19.77 -0.50 -6.84
N SER A 127 -20.40 0.54 -7.37
CA SER A 127 -21.41 0.40 -8.43
C SER A 127 -20.80 0.26 -9.84
N GLU A 128 -19.49 0.44 -9.96
CA GLU A 128 -18.75 0.28 -11.21
C GLU A 128 -18.29 -1.16 -11.43
N PRO A 129 -18.06 -1.59 -12.67
CA PRO A 129 -17.54 -2.92 -12.99
C PRO A 129 -16.03 -3.04 -12.71
N LEU A 130 -15.60 -2.60 -11.52
CA LEU A 130 -14.23 -2.66 -11.02
C LEU A 130 -14.01 -3.94 -10.21
N ARG A 131 -12.79 -4.46 -10.26
CA ARG A 131 -12.42 -5.72 -9.62
C ARG A 131 -11.42 -5.49 -8.49
N GLY A 132 -11.63 -6.22 -7.39
CA GLY A 132 -10.69 -6.29 -6.28
C GLY A 132 -10.64 -5.07 -5.37
N LEU A 133 -11.60 -4.13 -5.47
CA LEU A 133 -11.64 -2.98 -4.57
C LEU A 133 -12.17 -3.38 -3.18
N LYS A 134 -11.39 -3.06 -2.15
CA LYS A 134 -11.75 -3.28 -0.75
C LYS A 134 -11.40 -2.06 0.09
N GLY A 135 -12.43 -1.44 0.66
CA GLY A 135 -12.31 -0.35 1.62
C GLY A 135 -12.41 -0.87 3.05
N CYS A 136 -11.46 -0.47 3.90
CA CYS A 136 -11.38 -0.86 5.30
C CYS A 136 -11.67 0.34 6.19
N ARG A 137 -12.40 0.11 7.28
CA ARG A 137 -12.71 1.15 8.26
C ARG A 137 -11.45 1.56 9.00
N MET A 138 -11.39 2.85 9.35
CA MET A 138 -10.33 3.44 10.14
C MET A 138 -10.84 3.79 11.53
N GLU A 139 -9.95 3.88 12.51
CA GLU A 139 -10.23 4.30 13.87
C GLU A 139 -9.60 5.67 14.15
N VAL A 140 -9.95 6.63 13.28
CA VAL A 140 -9.45 8.00 13.38
C VAL A 140 -10.46 8.92 14.05
N ARG A 141 -9.97 9.74 14.99
CA ARG A 141 -10.78 10.76 15.66
C ARG A 141 -10.64 12.09 14.94
N PHE A 142 -11.77 12.66 14.52
CA PHE A 142 -11.79 13.96 13.88
C PHE A 142 -11.95 15.10 14.88
N ARG A 143 -11.24 16.21 14.64
CA ARG A 143 -11.39 17.44 15.45
C ARG A 143 -12.56 18.33 15.01
N GLN A 144 -13.13 18.11 13.83
CA GLN A 144 -14.15 18.97 13.23
C GLN A 144 -15.58 18.45 13.45
N ARG A 145 -16.56 19.36 13.41
CA ARG A 145 -17.99 19.02 13.42
C ARG A 145 -18.36 18.38 12.08
N ASN A 146 -19.10 17.26 12.12
CA ASN A 146 -19.56 16.50 10.94
C ASN A 146 -18.40 16.10 9.98
N PRO A 147 -17.43 15.32 10.45
CA PRO A 147 -16.35 14.85 9.58
C PRO A 147 -16.87 13.91 8.49
N PRO A 148 -16.20 13.86 7.31
CA PRO A 148 -16.45 12.78 6.36
C PRO A 148 -16.00 11.46 6.99
N GLU A 149 -16.65 10.36 6.60
CA GLU A 149 -16.13 9.04 6.90
C GLU A 149 -15.08 8.66 5.86
N LEU A 150 -13.88 8.29 6.33
CA LEU A 150 -12.78 7.85 5.48
C LEU A 150 -12.58 6.34 5.62
N LEU A 151 -12.26 5.71 4.50
CA LEU A 151 -11.84 4.32 4.40
C LEU A 151 -10.42 4.26 3.84
N GLU A 152 -9.66 3.27 4.26
CA GLU A 152 -8.39 2.93 3.63
C GLU A 152 -8.62 1.84 2.56
N LEU A 153 -8.06 2.03 1.36
CA LEU A 153 -8.09 0.98 0.34
C LEU A 153 -7.01 -0.07 0.61
N GLU A 154 -7.41 -1.33 0.77
CA GLU A 154 -6.49 -2.46 0.88
C GLU A 154 -5.95 -2.83 -0.50
N LEU A 155 -4.64 -2.69 -0.71
CA LEU A 155 -3.99 -2.92 -1.99
C LEU A 155 -3.06 -4.13 -1.91
N ILE A 156 -3.51 -5.25 -2.49
CA ILE A 156 -2.72 -6.48 -2.56
C ILE A 156 -1.54 -6.30 -3.52
N PRO A 157 -0.30 -6.67 -3.13
CA PRO A 157 0.84 -6.62 -4.03
C PRO A 157 0.66 -7.54 -5.25
N HIS A 158 0.87 -7.00 -6.44
CA HIS A 158 0.85 -7.76 -7.69
C HIS A 158 1.63 -7.02 -8.77
N GLY A 159 2.15 -7.74 -9.75
CA GLY A 159 2.90 -7.14 -10.85
C GLY A 159 4.29 -6.66 -10.44
N ARG A 160 5.16 -6.59 -11.43
CA ARG A 160 6.57 -6.20 -11.26
C ARG A 160 6.97 -5.22 -12.35
N VAL A 161 8.07 -4.52 -12.11
CA VAL A 161 8.72 -3.77 -13.18
C VAL A 161 9.51 -4.72 -14.08
N HIS A 162 9.57 -4.40 -15.37
CA HIS A 162 10.34 -5.14 -16.34
C HIS A 162 11.85 -4.98 -16.07
N PRO A 163 12.67 -6.04 -16.20
CA PRO A 163 14.12 -5.97 -15.93
C PRO A 163 14.87 -4.85 -16.69
N ASP A 164 14.37 -4.45 -17.87
CA ASP A 164 14.97 -3.41 -18.71
C ASP A 164 14.96 -2.00 -18.10
N CYS A 165 14.05 -1.72 -17.15
CA CYS A 165 14.06 -0.42 -16.45
C CYS A 165 14.91 -0.45 -15.18
N LEU A 166 15.55 -1.58 -14.87
CA LEU A 166 16.42 -1.72 -13.72
C LEU A 166 17.89 -1.47 -14.12
N PRO A 167 18.75 -1.03 -13.18
CA PRO A 167 20.17 -0.89 -13.46
C PRO A 167 20.78 -2.22 -13.98
N PRO A 168 21.59 -2.17 -15.07
CA PRO A 168 22.15 -3.38 -15.69
C PRO A 168 23.18 -4.07 -14.80
N ASP A 169 23.89 -3.30 -13.97
CA ASP A 169 24.94 -3.73 -13.04
C ASP A 169 24.41 -3.98 -11.62
N ARG A 170 23.09 -4.11 -11.45
CA ARG A 170 22.48 -4.33 -10.14
C ARG A 170 22.99 -5.63 -9.52
N LYS A 171 23.32 -5.55 -8.23
CA LYS A 171 23.59 -6.75 -7.44
C LYS A 171 22.30 -7.56 -7.28
N PRO A 172 22.39 -8.90 -7.18
CA PRO A 172 21.24 -9.71 -6.83
C PRO A 172 20.72 -9.30 -5.44
N PRO A 173 19.43 -9.53 -5.13
CA PRO A 173 18.89 -9.30 -3.79
C PRO A 173 19.68 -10.07 -2.74
N CYS A 174 19.74 -9.54 -1.51
CA CYS A 174 20.41 -10.23 -0.41
C CYS A 174 19.83 -11.66 -0.25
N PRO A 175 20.66 -12.72 -0.20
CA PRO A 175 20.15 -14.08 -0.08
C PRO A 175 19.47 -14.37 1.26
N ARG A 176 19.73 -13.57 2.30
CA ARG A 176 19.18 -13.76 3.65
C ARG A 176 17.89 -12.98 3.89
N CYS A 177 17.84 -11.71 3.46
CA CYS A 177 16.71 -10.82 3.75
C CYS A 177 15.95 -10.36 2.49
N HIS A 178 16.37 -10.79 1.30
CA HIS A 178 15.75 -10.44 0.01
C HIS A 178 15.70 -8.93 -0.32
N ARG A 179 16.34 -8.08 0.48
CA ARG A 179 16.48 -6.64 0.18
C ARG A 179 17.19 -6.49 -1.16
N ARG A 180 16.54 -5.80 -2.10
CA ARG A 180 17.10 -5.49 -3.43
C ARG A 180 18.09 -4.32 -3.38
N GLY A 181 17.82 -3.35 -2.50
CA GLY A 181 18.70 -2.18 -2.33
C GLY A 181 18.80 -1.28 -3.56
N ILE A 182 17.84 -1.38 -4.48
CA ILE A 182 17.76 -0.56 -5.70
C ILE A 182 16.75 0.57 -5.52
N PRO A 183 17.03 1.79 -6.00
CA PRO A 183 16.06 2.86 -5.98
C PRO A 183 14.94 2.61 -6.98
N LEU A 184 13.81 3.29 -6.79
CA LEU A 184 12.72 3.33 -7.77
C LEU A 184 13.25 3.86 -9.11
N PRO A 185 13.04 3.15 -10.24
CA PRO A 185 13.39 3.66 -11.56
C PRO A 185 12.69 4.99 -11.87
N LYS A 186 13.41 5.90 -12.53
CA LYS A 186 12.82 7.17 -13.02
C LYS A 186 11.74 6.90 -14.06
N ASP A 187 12.08 6.05 -15.02
CA ASP A 187 11.22 5.61 -16.10
C ASP A 187 10.74 4.20 -15.78
N LEU A 188 9.52 4.11 -15.24
CA LEU A 188 8.92 2.82 -14.90
C LEU A 188 8.44 2.11 -16.16
N LEU A 189 8.74 0.82 -16.24
CA LEU A 189 8.25 -0.09 -17.26
C LEU A 189 7.66 -1.31 -16.57
N LEU A 190 6.41 -1.65 -16.84
CA LEU A 190 5.76 -2.83 -16.25
C LEU A 190 6.08 -4.09 -17.06
N ASP A 191 6.24 -5.22 -16.36
CA ASP A 191 6.37 -6.54 -16.98
C ASP A 191 4.98 -7.15 -17.24
N ALA A 192 4.59 -7.23 -18.51
CA ALA A 192 3.28 -7.71 -18.96
C ALA A 192 2.94 -9.10 -18.42
N THR A 193 3.94 -9.96 -18.26
CA THR A 193 3.77 -11.35 -17.86
C THR A 193 3.38 -11.52 -16.40
N THR A 194 3.51 -10.45 -15.61
CA THR A 194 3.25 -10.42 -14.17
C THR A 194 1.99 -9.66 -13.78
N LEU A 195 1.28 -9.04 -14.74
CA LEU A 195 0.16 -8.15 -14.43
C LEU A 195 -1.13 -8.92 -14.13
N PRO A 196 -1.91 -8.49 -13.11
CA PRO A 196 -3.14 -9.16 -12.73
C PRO A 196 -4.25 -8.90 -13.76
N THR A 197 -5.22 -9.81 -13.81
CA THR A 197 -6.46 -9.67 -14.60
C THR A 197 -7.69 -9.45 -13.73
N GLU A 198 -7.56 -9.73 -12.45
CA GLU A 198 -8.56 -9.75 -11.40
C GLU A 198 -8.53 -8.52 -10.49
N LEU A 199 -7.55 -7.63 -10.67
CA LEU A 199 -7.40 -6.39 -9.90
C LEU A 199 -7.41 -5.18 -10.84
N ASP A 200 -8.19 -4.15 -10.49
CA ASP A 200 -8.16 -2.86 -11.18
C ASP A 200 -7.31 -1.80 -10.45
N LEU A 201 -6.93 -2.07 -9.19
CA LEU A 201 -6.08 -1.22 -8.37
C LEU A 201 -5.21 -2.12 -7.47
N PHE A 202 -3.89 -1.95 -7.53
CA PHE A 202 -2.93 -2.77 -6.79
C PHE A 202 -1.62 -2.00 -6.57
N ARG A 203 -0.69 -2.55 -5.78
CA ARG A 203 0.67 -2.02 -5.64
C ARG A 203 1.68 -3.01 -6.23
N LEU A 204 2.82 -2.53 -6.73
CA LEU A 204 3.84 -3.44 -7.28
C LEU A 204 4.50 -4.29 -6.18
N GLU A 205 4.84 -5.53 -6.50
CA GLU A 205 5.50 -6.43 -5.54
C GLU A 205 6.91 -5.97 -5.18
N ASP A 206 7.61 -5.40 -6.14
CA ASP A 206 9.01 -5.02 -6.06
C ASP A 206 9.26 -3.56 -5.70
N PHE A 207 8.26 -2.72 -5.96
CA PHE A 207 8.21 -1.33 -5.52
C PHE A 207 6.83 -1.03 -4.91
N PRO A 208 6.54 -1.50 -3.67
CA PRO A 208 5.20 -1.43 -3.07
C PRO A 208 4.69 0.00 -2.79
N THR A 209 5.54 1.01 -2.97
CA THR A 209 5.18 2.43 -2.96
C THR A 209 4.58 2.92 -4.29
N VAL A 210 4.63 2.11 -5.34
CA VAL A 210 3.99 2.38 -6.63
C VAL A 210 2.62 1.72 -6.65
N VAL A 211 1.57 2.55 -6.65
CA VAL A 211 0.20 2.12 -6.86
C VAL A 211 -0.14 2.20 -8.35
N VAL A 212 -0.65 1.10 -8.89
CA VAL A 212 -1.01 0.93 -10.30
C VAL A 212 -2.51 0.70 -10.40
N CYS A 213 -3.13 1.35 -11.38
CA CYS A 213 -4.52 1.11 -11.74
C CYS A 213 -4.68 0.84 -13.23
N THR A 214 -5.78 0.17 -13.60
CA THR A 214 -6.12 -0.11 -15.00
C THR A 214 -6.84 1.08 -15.65
N LYS A 215 -6.94 1.05 -16.98
CA LYS A 215 -7.78 2.01 -17.73
C LYS A 215 -9.23 2.04 -17.23
N ARG A 216 -9.80 0.89 -16.85
CA ARG A 216 -11.17 0.82 -16.33
C ARG A 216 -11.35 1.65 -15.07
N PHE A 217 -10.38 1.58 -14.15
CA PHE A 217 -10.39 2.41 -12.95
C PHE A 217 -10.33 3.90 -13.28
N VAL A 218 -9.43 4.29 -14.20
CA VAL A 218 -9.31 5.69 -14.63
C VAL A 218 -10.61 6.20 -15.27
N GLU A 219 -11.20 5.42 -16.17
CA GLU A 219 -12.47 5.76 -16.84
C GLU A 219 -13.63 5.86 -15.83
N ALA A 220 -13.66 4.98 -14.83
CA ALA A 220 -14.64 5.05 -13.73
C ALA A 220 -14.48 6.35 -12.92
N CYS A 221 -13.25 6.70 -12.50
CA CYS A 221 -12.97 7.94 -11.80
C CYS A 221 -13.37 9.17 -12.63
N GLN A 222 -13.03 9.20 -13.92
CA GLN A 222 -13.38 10.30 -14.82
C GLN A 222 -14.89 10.46 -15.00
N ARG A 223 -15.61 9.35 -15.22
CA ARG A 223 -17.07 9.36 -15.40
C ARG A 223 -17.82 9.81 -14.15
N LEU A 224 -17.31 9.44 -12.97
CA LEU A 224 -17.85 9.87 -11.68
C LEU A 224 -17.37 11.27 -11.25
N GLY A 225 -16.47 11.89 -12.01
CA GLY A 225 -15.90 13.20 -11.68
C GLY A 225 -15.06 13.21 -10.41
N LEU A 226 -14.33 12.11 -10.12
CA LEU A 226 -13.60 11.93 -8.88
C LEU A 226 -12.29 12.74 -8.83
N ASP A 227 -12.01 13.34 -7.68
CA ASP A 227 -10.83 14.21 -7.46
C ASP A 227 -9.81 13.66 -6.44
N GLY A 228 -8.64 14.30 -6.38
CA GLY A 228 -7.56 14.00 -5.41
C GLY A 228 -6.50 13.01 -5.92
N LEU A 229 -6.65 12.50 -7.14
CA LEU A 229 -5.68 11.62 -7.80
C LEU A 229 -5.32 12.11 -9.19
N ALA A 230 -4.07 11.91 -9.56
CA ALA A 230 -3.56 12.03 -10.92
C ALA A 230 -3.12 10.68 -11.45
N PHE A 231 -3.36 10.44 -12.75
CA PHE A 231 -3.04 9.18 -13.41
C PHE A 231 -1.98 9.41 -14.49
N ALA A 232 -0.78 8.86 -14.28
CA ALA A 232 0.30 8.92 -15.25
C ALA A 232 0.35 7.60 -16.03
N PRO A 233 0.29 7.59 -17.37
CA PRO A 233 0.43 6.36 -18.15
C PRO A 233 1.70 5.58 -17.80
N LEU A 234 1.60 4.26 -17.71
CA LEU A 234 2.74 3.37 -17.53
C LEU A 234 2.92 2.51 -18.78
N PRO A 235 4.12 2.53 -19.41
CA PRO A 235 4.42 1.60 -20.48
C PRO A 235 4.50 0.17 -19.93
N VAL A 236 4.19 -0.78 -20.80
CA VAL A 236 4.18 -2.22 -20.51
C VAL A 236 5.02 -2.91 -21.58
N ARG A 237 5.83 -3.90 -21.17
CA ARG A 237 6.63 -4.73 -22.06
C ARG A 237 6.41 -6.20 -21.80
#